data_AF-A0A7R9MNE3-F1
#
_entry.id   AF-A0A7R9MNE3-F1
#
_cell.length_a   1.000
_cell.length_b   1.000
_cell.length_c   1.000
_cell.angle_alpha   90.00
_cell.angle_beta   90.00
_cell.angle_gamma   90.00
#
_symmetry.space_group_name_H-M   'P 1'
#
loop_
_entity.id
_entity.type
_entity.pdbx_description
1 polymer ?
#
loop_
_entity_poly.entity_id
_entity_poly.type
_entity_poly.pdbx_seq_one_letter_code
_entity_poly.pdbx_strand_id
1 'polypeptide(L)'
;MVADFYFYFWNHIVFDFKCDYWRKQGVRTASVSLYTRLTKQWFEWQRDLYVRNGKCFGVYELGKPVLYLSDPELIREVLVKDFHIFTNRR
;
A
#
# COMPACT_ATOMS: atom_id res chain seq x y z
N MET A 1 -19.91 -23.01 0.10
CA MET A 1 -19.92 -21.97 -0.95
C MET A 1 -20.17 -20.57 -0.37
N VAL A 2 -21.29 -20.28 0.30
CA VAL A 2 -21.53 -18.94 0.90
C VAL A 2 -20.70 -18.73 2.18
N ALA A 3 -20.56 -19.77 3.03
CA ALA A 3 -19.76 -19.71 4.26
C ALA A 3 -18.26 -19.50 4.01
N ASP A 4 -17.72 -20.11 2.95
CA ASP A 4 -16.31 -19.93 2.56
C ASP A 4 -16.03 -18.49 2.13
N PHE A 5 -16.97 -17.86 1.40
CA PHE A 5 -16.88 -16.47 0.99
C PHE A 5 -16.86 -15.52 2.20
N TYR A 6 -17.75 -15.72 3.18
CA TYR A 6 -17.74 -14.94 4.42
C TYR A 6 -16.50 -15.21 5.27
N PHE A 7 -15.95 -16.43 5.27
CA PHE A 7 -14.71 -16.76 5.98
C PHE A 7 -13.50 -16.06 5.34
N TYR A 8 -13.38 -16.04 4.01
CA TYR A 8 -12.35 -15.26 3.31
C TYR A 8 -12.53 -13.76 3.51
N PHE A 9 -13.76 -13.26 3.46
CA PHE A 9 -14.09 -11.84 3.65
C PHE A 9 -13.84 -11.38 5.09
N TRP A 10 -14.17 -12.21 6.08
CA TRP A 10 -13.90 -11.97 7.51
C TRP A 10 -12.41 -12.02 7.82
N ASN A 11 -11.67 -12.99 7.27
CA ASN A 11 -10.22 -13.01 7.39
C ASN A 11 -9.58 -11.77 6.77
N HIS A 12 -10.07 -11.26 5.63
CA HIS A 12 -9.59 -10.02 5.04
C HIS A 12 -9.89 -8.77 5.90
N ILE A 13 -11.05 -8.72 6.56
CA ILE A 13 -11.44 -7.62 7.44
C ILE A 13 -10.67 -7.67 8.78
N VAL A 14 -10.38 -8.86 9.30
CA VAL A 14 -9.65 -9.06 10.56
C VAL A 14 -8.13 -9.03 10.38
N PHE A 15 -7.59 -9.26 9.18
CA PHE A 15 -6.13 -9.17 8.92
C PHE A 15 -5.58 -7.73 8.88
N ASP A 16 -6.41 -6.70 9.03
CA ASP A 16 -5.95 -5.31 9.13
C ASP A 16 -5.42 -4.95 10.55
N PHE A 17 -5.39 -5.90 11.49
CA PHE A 17 -5.17 -5.61 12.91
C PHE A 17 -3.71 -5.50 13.42
N LYS A 18 -2.70 -5.27 12.57
CA LYS A 18 -1.36 -4.87 13.07
C LYS A 18 -0.49 -4.09 12.08
N CYS A 19 -1.05 -3.00 11.54
CA CYS A 19 -0.41 -2.12 10.56
C CYS A 19 0.60 -1.12 11.18
N ASP A 20 1.55 -1.60 11.99
CA ASP A 20 2.55 -0.76 12.69
C ASP A 20 3.94 -0.72 12.06
N TYR A 21 4.21 -1.52 11.02
CA TYR A 21 5.51 -1.59 10.36
C TYR A 21 6.01 -0.19 9.91
N TRP A 22 5.23 0.52 9.09
CA TRP A 22 5.62 1.84 8.60
C TRP A 22 5.78 2.87 9.72
N ARG A 23 4.90 2.83 10.73
CA ARG A 23 5.00 3.69 11.91
C ARG A 23 6.33 3.48 12.65
N LYS A 24 6.76 2.23 12.81
CA LYS A 24 8.06 1.88 13.44
C LYS A 24 9.27 2.33 12.62
N GLN A 25 9.14 2.39 11.29
CA GLN A 25 10.19 2.87 10.39
C GLN A 25 10.20 4.41 10.25
N GLY A 26 9.33 5.13 10.96
CA GLY A 26 9.20 6.59 10.83
C GLY A 26 8.54 7.02 9.52
N VAL A 27 7.93 6.10 8.78
CA VAL A 27 7.23 6.40 7.52
C VAL A 27 5.76 6.68 7.80
N ARG A 28 5.23 7.75 7.20
CA ARG A 28 3.80 8.05 7.27
C ARG A 28 3.00 6.92 6.65
N THR A 29 2.06 6.36 7.43
CA THR A 29 1.10 5.38 6.94
C THR A 29 -0.13 6.10 6.39
N ALA A 30 -0.45 5.88 5.13
CA ALA A 30 -1.67 6.37 4.51
C ALA A 30 -2.86 5.51 4.94
N SER A 31 -3.93 6.17 5.40
CA SER A 31 -5.20 5.49 5.66
C SER A 31 -5.94 5.29 4.34
N VAL A 32 -6.28 4.04 4.05
CA VAL A 32 -7.04 3.63 2.86
C VAL A 32 -8.37 3.05 3.30
N SER A 33 -9.47 3.69 2.89
CA SER A 33 -10.80 3.18 3.16
C SER A 33 -11.10 1.97 2.28
N LEU A 34 -11.67 0.91 2.86
CA LEU A 34 -12.15 -0.23 2.10
C LEU A 34 -13.18 0.20 1.04
N TYR A 35 -14.04 1.17 1.36
CA TYR A 35 -14.99 1.72 0.41
C TYR A 35 -14.30 2.33 -0.81
N THR A 36 -13.30 3.18 -0.61
CA THR A 36 -12.60 3.82 -1.74
C THR A 36 -11.80 2.82 -2.55
N ARG A 37 -11.29 1.75 -1.92
CA ARG A 37 -10.57 0.66 -2.59
C ARG A 37 -11.48 -0.23 -3.46
N LEU A 38 -12.74 -0.41 -3.07
CA LEU A 38 -13.71 -1.23 -3.80
C LEU A 38 -14.51 -0.46 -4.86
N THR A 39 -14.68 0.85 -4.68
CA THR A 39 -15.60 1.65 -5.53
C THR A 39 -14.89 2.54 -6.55
N LYS A 40 -13.64 2.95 -6.29
CA LYS A 40 -12.89 3.79 -7.24
C LYS A 40 -12.08 2.95 -8.21
N GLN A 41 -11.89 3.48 -9.42
CA GLN A 41 -10.91 2.94 -10.34
C GLN A 41 -9.49 3.05 -9.74
N TRP A 42 -8.66 2.05 -10.02
CA TRP A 42 -7.32 1.92 -9.45
C TRP A 42 -6.45 3.17 -9.64
N PHE A 43 -6.44 3.74 -10.84
CA PHE A 43 -5.63 4.93 -11.16
C PHE A 43 -6.09 6.19 -10.42
N GLU A 44 -7.40 6.38 -10.28
CA GLU A 44 -7.96 7.50 -9.52
C GLU A 44 -7.63 7.36 -8.03
N TRP A 45 -7.72 6.13 -7.52
CA TRP A 45 -7.34 5.83 -6.13
C TRP A 45 -5.86 6.09 -5.87
N GLN A 46 -4.96 5.65 -6.76
CA GLN A 46 -3.53 5.94 -6.64
C GLN A 46 -3.25 7.44 -6.71
N ARG A 47 -3.88 8.16 -7.65
CA ARG A 47 -3.75 9.62 -7.76
C ARG A 47 -4.15 10.31 -6.45
N ASP A 48 -5.31 9.95 -5.89
CA ASP A 48 -5.79 10.51 -4.62
C ASP A 48 -4.80 10.27 -3.47
N LEU A 49 -4.17 9.09 -3.42
CA LEU A 49 -3.17 8.77 -2.41
C LEU A 49 -1.92 9.64 -2.53
N TYR A 50 -1.40 9.85 -3.74
CA TYR A 50 -0.26 10.74 -3.96
C TYR A 50 -0.59 12.20 -3.61
N VAL A 51 -1.79 12.67 -3.97
CA VAL A 51 -2.21 14.04 -3.64
C VAL A 51 -2.32 14.24 -2.12
N ARG A 52 -2.84 13.26 -1.38
CA ARG A 52 -3.04 13.37 0.07
C ARG A 52 -1.77 13.12 0.88
N ASN A 53 -0.92 12.19 0.43
CA ASN A 53 0.22 11.67 1.19
C ASN A 53 1.58 12.02 0.56
N GLY A 54 1.62 12.87 -0.46
CA GLY A 54 2.85 13.46 -0.98
C GLY A 54 3.85 12.42 -1.52
N LYS A 55 5.14 12.71 -1.25
CA LYS A 55 6.27 12.11 -1.97
C LYS A 55 6.61 10.66 -1.62
N CYS A 56 6.40 10.26 -0.38
CA CYS A 56 6.73 8.93 0.13
C CYS A 56 5.78 8.58 1.27
N PHE A 57 5.10 7.43 1.15
CA PHE A 57 4.17 6.96 2.17
C PHE A 57 3.97 5.44 2.10
N GLY A 58 3.68 4.86 3.25
CA GLY A 58 3.37 3.44 3.38
C GLY A 58 1.88 3.17 3.28
N VAL A 59 1.51 2.10 2.59
CA VAL A 59 0.14 1.55 2.50
C VAL A 59 0.19 0.09 2.94
N TYR A 60 -0.94 -0.47 3.37
CA TYR A 60 -1.10 -1.91 3.56
C TYR A 60 -2.03 -2.49 2.50
N GLU A 61 -1.49 -3.38 1.68
CA GLU A 61 -2.26 -4.08 0.66
C GLU A 61 -2.40 -5.54 1.05
N LEU A 62 -3.62 -5.95 1.42
CA LEU A 62 -3.90 -7.32 1.85
C LEU A 62 -2.95 -7.77 2.99
N GLY A 63 -2.73 -6.87 3.96
CA GLY A 63 -1.81 -7.08 5.08
C GLY A 63 -0.31 -6.93 4.78
N LYS A 64 0.08 -6.71 3.51
CA LYS A 64 1.49 -6.51 3.14
C LYS A 64 1.85 -5.02 3.17
N PRO A 65 2.94 -4.61 3.84
CA PRO A 65 3.41 -3.24 3.78
C PRO A 65 3.96 -2.95 2.38
N VAL A 66 3.41 -1.92 1.72
CA VAL A 66 3.84 -1.43 0.41
C VAL A 66 4.26 0.02 0.54
N LEU A 67 5.41 0.38 -0.05
CA LEU A 67 5.91 1.75 -0.07
C LEU A 67 5.59 2.39 -1.41
N TYR A 68 4.94 3.54 -1.37
CA TYR A 68 4.65 4.36 -2.55
C TYR A 68 5.66 5.50 -2.63
N LEU A 69 6.26 5.67 -3.81
CA LEU A 69 7.29 6.67 -4.10
C LEU A 69 6.86 7.53 -5.28
N SER A 70 6.90 8.85 -5.13
CA SER A 70 6.66 9.81 -6.22
C SER A 70 7.80 10.80 -6.44
N ASP A 71 8.87 10.73 -5.64
CA ASP A 71 10.04 11.60 -5.81
C ASP A 71 10.98 10.98 -6.88
N PRO A 72 11.29 11.69 -7.98
CA PRO A 72 12.17 11.19 -9.04
C PRO A 72 13.55 10.76 -8.52
N GLU A 73 14.08 11.42 -7.50
CA GLU A 73 15.38 11.07 -6.93
C GLU A 73 15.31 9.71 -6.23
N LEU A 74 14.30 9.50 -5.38
CA LEU A 74 14.08 8.22 -4.70
C LEU A 74 13.76 7.09 -5.68
N ILE A 75 12.96 7.39 -6.71
CA ILE A 75 12.65 6.43 -7.77
C ILE A 75 13.93 6.05 -8.51
N ARG A 76 14.84 6.99 -8.78
CA ARG A 76 16.14 6.70 -9.39
C ARG A 76 17.03 5.84 -8.50
N GLU A 77 17.07 6.10 -7.20
CA GLU A 77 17.80 5.24 -6.26
C GLU A 77 17.28 3.80 -6.36
N VAL A 78 15.97 3.58 -6.26
CA VAL A 78 15.37 2.24 -6.24
C VAL A 78 15.42 1.54 -7.60
N LEU A 79 15.11 2.25 -8.69
CA LEU A 79 14.96 1.64 -10.01
C LEU A 79 16.25 1.58 -10.83
N VAL A 80 17.27 2.36 -10.46
CA VAL A 80 18.53 2.41 -11.22
C VAL A 80 19.70 1.95 -10.38
N LYS A 81 19.98 2.63 -9.25
CA LYS A 81 21.18 2.34 -8.45
C LYS A 81 21.05 1.02 -7.69
N ASP A 82 19.94 0.84 -6.99
CA ASP A 82 19.67 -0.31 -6.14
C ASP A 82 18.81 -1.36 -6.83
N PHE A 83 18.77 -1.34 -8.17
CA PHE A 83 18.00 -2.29 -8.97
C PHE A 83 18.28 -3.76 -8.60
N HIS A 84 19.54 -4.06 -8.28
CA HIS A 84 19.98 -5.40 -7.87
C HIS A 84 19.38 -5.86 -6.53
N ILE A 85 19.01 -4.92 -5.65
CA ILE A 85 18.31 -5.17 -4.39
C ILE A 85 16.80 -5.31 -4.66
N PHE A 86 16.25 -4.45 -5.51
CA PHE A 86 14.82 -4.39 -5.84
C PHE A 86 14.49 -5.13 -7.16
N THR A 87 14.93 -6.38 -7.28
CA THR A 87 14.74 -7.20 -8.49
C THR A 87 13.28 -7.54 -8.75
N ASN A 88 12.49 -7.78 -7.69
CA ASN A 88 11.07 -8.07 -7.78
C ASN A 88 10.24 -6.85 -7.35
N ARG A 89 9.90 -6.02 -8.33
CA ARG A 89 8.99 -4.88 -8.19
C ARG A 89 7.61 -5.27 -8.73
N ARG A 90 6.58 -5.09 -7.90
CA ARG A 90 5.17 -5.31 -8.26
C ARG A 90 4.55 -4.04 -8.81
#